data_AF-A0A8J7F6Y5-F1
#
_entry.id   AF-A0A8J7F6Y5-F1
#
_cell.length_a   1.000
_cell.length_b   1.000
_cell.length_c   1.000
_cell.angle_alpha   90.00
_cell.angle_beta   90.00
_cell.angle_gamma   90.00
#
_symmetry.space_group_name_H-M   'P 1'
#
loop_
_entity.id
_entity.type
_entity.pdbx_description
1 polymer ?
#
loop_
_entity_poly.entity_id
_entity_poly.type
_entity_poly.pdbx_seq_one_letter_code
_entity_poly.pdbx_strand_id
1 'polypeptide(L)'
;MTGEQITDGRWKDDTIMEKLNQADAIVFGSPTYMGGVAAQFKSFIDNAGVWFDQGWKDKIAGGFTHSSSPSGDKEGTLLYLATHAAQQSMIWVSIGDLPSNYFGKDDGVNRLGAFIGVMGQSAIDMSGKPPEIESGDALTAQRYGERIAIATQRWQK
;
A
#
# COMPACT_ATOMS: atom_id res chain seq x y z
N MET A 1 1.66 -9.76 8.57
CA MET A 1 0.39 -10.49 8.75
C MET A 1 0.59 -11.91 8.30
N THR A 2 0.40 -12.88 9.19
CA THR A 2 0.48 -14.32 8.88
C THR A 2 -0.90 -14.97 8.97
N GLY A 3 -1.04 -16.19 8.44
CA GLY A 3 -2.28 -16.96 8.57
C GLY A 3 -2.63 -17.30 10.02
N GLU A 4 -1.63 -17.41 10.91
CA GLU A 4 -1.81 -17.71 12.33
C GLU A 4 -2.58 -16.62 13.09
N GLN A 5 -2.51 -15.38 12.60
CA GLN A 5 -3.23 -14.25 13.17
C GLN A 5 -4.71 -14.20 12.71
N ILE A 6 -5.15 -15.13 11.85
CA ILE A 6 -6.51 -15.16 11.32
C ILE A 6 -7.31 -16.22 12.05
N THR A 7 -8.33 -15.80 12.80
CA THR A 7 -9.28 -16.68 13.49
C THR A 7 -10.68 -16.39 12.98
N ASP A 8 -11.41 -17.43 12.57
CA ASP A 8 -12.76 -17.32 11.99
C ASP A 8 -12.83 -16.33 10.81
N GLY A 9 -11.78 -16.30 9.98
CA GLY A 9 -11.67 -15.41 8.82
C GLY A 9 -11.38 -13.94 9.15
N ARG A 10 -11.17 -13.61 10.43
CA ARG A 10 -10.82 -12.26 10.90
C ARG A 10 -9.39 -12.24 11.42
N TRP A 11 -8.61 -11.26 10.95
CA TRP A 11 -7.27 -11.04 11.48
C TRP A 11 -7.35 -10.34 12.84
N LYS A 12 -6.53 -10.79 13.80
CA LYS A 12 -6.52 -10.33 15.20
C LYS A 12 -5.10 -10.07 15.68
N ASP A 13 -4.83 -8.83 16.07
CA ASP A 13 -3.61 -8.41 16.77
C ASP A 13 -3.87 -7.03 17.41
N ASP A 14 -4.28 -7.04 18.69
CA ASP A 14 -4.67 -5.81 19.39
C ASP A 14 -3.49 -4.83 19.53
N THR A 15 -2.25 -5.34 19.58
CA THR A 15 -1.05 -4.49 19.69
C THR A 15 -0.84 -3.68 18.41
N ILE A 16 -1.04 -4.29 17.24
CA ILE A 16 -0.96 -3.58 15.97
C ILE A 16 -2.17 -2.67 15.77
N MET A 17 -3.38 -3.11 16.15
CA MET A 17 -4.58 -2.26 16.05
C MET A 17 -4.43 -0.97 16.86
N GLU A 18 -3.90 -1.05 18.07
CA GLU A 18 -3.64 0.12 18.91
C GLU A 18 -2.64 1.08 18.23
N LYS A 19 -1.55 0.56 17.65
CA LYS A 19 -0.60 1.38 16.88
C LYS A 19 -1.24 2.08 15.69
N LEU A 20 -2.13 1.39 14.97
CA LEU A 20 -2.85 1.98 13.84
C LEU A 20 -3.82 3.08 14.29
N ASN A 21 -4.50 2.88 15.42
CA ASN A 21 -5.40 3.88 16.00
C ASN A 21 -4.66 5.15 16.41
N GLN A 22 -3.45 5.01 16.95
CA GLN A 22 -2.59 6.13 17.34
C GLN A 22 -1.84 6.78 16.18
N ALA A 23 -1.77 6.14 15.00
CA ALA A 23 -1.03 6.67 13.87
C ALA A 23 -1.75 7.83 13.17
N ASP A 24 -1.00 8.83 12.73
CA ASP A 24 -1.54 9.94 11.94
C ASP A 24 -1.71 9.60 10.47
N ALA A 25 -0.94 8.61 10.00
CA ALA A 25 -0.99 8.10 8.65
C ALA A 25 -0.90 6.57 8.65
N ILE A 26 -1.65 5.94 7.75
CA ILE A 26 -1.61 4.49 7.53
C ILE A 26 -1.35 4.23 6.06
N VAL A 27 -0.27 3.49 5.76
CA VAL A 27 0.07 3.09 4.40
C VAL A 27 -0.28 1.62 4.21
N PHE A 28 -1.20 1.34 3.30
CA PHE A 28 -1.68 0.00 3.03
C PHE A 28 -0.80 -0.70 1.99
N GLY A 29 -0.34 -1.90 2.31
CA GLY A 29 0.47 -2.73 1.43
C GLY A 29 -0.14 -4.11 1.24
N SER A 30 -0.32 -4.53 -0.01
CA SER A 30 -0.74 -5.89 -0.33
C SER A 30 -0.12 -6.35 -1.65
N PRO A 31 0.40 -7.59 -1.76
CA PRO A 31 0.74 -8.12 -3.08
C PRO A 31 -0.52 -8.29 -3.92
N THR A 32 -0.40 -8.19 -5.24
CA THR A 32 -1.52 -8.47 -6.14
C THR A 32 -1.64 -9.96 -6.38
N TYR A 33 -2.78 -10.53 -5.98
CA TYR A 33 -3.19 -11.89 -6.31
C TYR A 33 -4.53 -11.86 -7.04
N MET A 34 -4.57 -12.44 -8.24
CA MET A 34 -5.77 -12.50 -9.09
C MET A 34 -6.47 -11.14 -9.24
N GLY A 35 -5.68 -10.07 -9.42
CA GLY A 35 -6.16 -8.69 -9.61
C GLY A 35 -6.60 -7.94 -8.35
N GLY A 36 -6.48 -8.55 -7.16
CA GLY A 36 -6.87 -7.94 -5.89
C GLY A 36 -5.83 -8.10 -4.78
N VAL A 37 -6.21 -7.61 -3.60
CA VAL A 37 -5.43 -7.77 -2.37
C VAL A 37 -5.33 -9.24 -1.94
N ALA A 38 -4.26 -9.60 -1.25
CA ALA A 38 -4.11 -10.91 -0.64
C ALA A 38 -5.24 -11.21 0.37
N ALA A 39 -5.62 -12.48 0.50
CA ALA A 39 -6.67 -12.93 1.43
C ALA A 39 -6.39 -12.50 2.87
N GLN A 40 -5.13 -12.54 3.31
CA GLN A 40 -4.73 -12.08 4.64
C GLN A 40 -5.07 -10.60 4.84
N PHE A 41 -4.73 -9.75 3.87
CA PHE A 41 -5.05 -8.31 3.92
C PHE A 41 -6.56 -8.10 3.98
N LYS A 42 -7.34 -8.85 3.19
CA LYS A 42 -8.80 -8.81 3.21
C LYS A 42 -9.36 -9.17 4.59
N SER A 43 -8.81 -10.20 5.25
CA SER A 43 -9.20 -10.59 6.62
C SER A 43 -8.92 -9.52 7.69
N PHE A 44 -7.94 -8.63 7.47
CA PHE A 44 -7.67 -7.48 8.34
C PHE A 44 -8.69 -6.37 8.16
N ILE A 45 -8.91 -5.91 6.93
CA ILE A 45 -9.82 -4.79 6.69
C ILE A 45 -11.29 -5.15 6.91
N ASP A 46 -11.65 -6.45 6.80
CA ASP A 46 -12.99 -6.93 7.13
C ASP A 46 -13.25 -7.00 8.65
N ASN A 47 -12.22 -6.76 9.46
CA ASN A 47 -12.40 -6.47 10.87
C ASN A 47 -12.94 -5.03 11.02
N ALA A 48 -14.26 -4.90 10.88
CA ALA A 48 -14.97 -3.62 10.72
C ALA A 48 -15.07 -2.76 11.99
N GLY A 49 -14.52 -3.19 13.14
CA GLY A 49 -14.71 -2.50 14.42
C GLY A 49 -14.35 -1.02 14.38
N VAL A 50 -13.18 -0.70 13.80
CA VAL A 50 -12.70 0.70 13.71
C VAL A 50 -13.56 1.59 12.80
N TRP A 51 -14.23 1.00 11.82
CA TRP A 51 -15.05 1.75 10.87
C TRP A 51 -16.35 2.26 11.52
N PHE A 52 -16.98 1.44 12.38
CA PHE A 52 -18.20 1.84 13.08
C PHE A 52 -17.97 3.06 13.98
N ASP A 53 -16.82 3.10 14.66
CA ASP A 53 -16.43 4.22 15.52
C ASP A 53 -15.78 5.37 14.74
N GLN A 54 -15.64 5.23 13.41
CA GLN A 54 -14.91 6.15 12.54
C GLN A 54 -13.49 6.45 13.07
N GLY A 55 -12.83 5.47 13.69
CA GLY A 55 -11.57 5.65 14.41
C GLY A 55 -10.39 6.06 13.53
N TRP A 56 -10.49 5.86 12.21
CA TRP A 56 -9.48 6.27 11.22
C TRP A 56 -9.89 7.48 10.38
N LYS A 57 -11.02 8.11 10.70
CA LYS A 57 -11.49 9.29 9.99
C LYS A 57 -10.42 10.39 9.99
N ASP A 58 -10.29 11.05 8.84
CA ASP A 58 -9.37 12.17 8.57
C ASP A 58 -7.87 11.83 8.71
N LYS A 59 -7.49 10.57 8.96
CA LYS A 59 -6.09 10.12 8.88
C LYS A 59 -5.61 10.16 7.43
N ILE A 60 -4.29 10.37 7.26
CA ILE A 60 -3.67 10.24 5.94
C ILE A 60 -3.57 8.76 5.55
N ALA A 61 -3.93 8.45 4.31
CA ALA A 61 -3.79 7.13 3.73
C ALA A 61 -2.91 7.17 2.48
N GLY A 62 -2.29 6.04 2.17
CA GLY A 62 -1.69 5.78 0.88
C GLY A 62 -1.55 4.28 0.68
N GLY A 63 -1.13 3.83 -0.50
CA GLY A 63 -0.86 2.41 -0.68
C GLY A 63 0.18 2.05 -1.71
N PHE A 64 0.62 0.81 -1.60
CA PHE A 64 1.57 0.18 -2.52
C PHE A 64 1.21 -1.29 -2.76
N THR A 65 1.66 -1.81 -3.88
CA THR A 65 1.48 -3.21 -4.23
C THR A 65 2.67 -3.73 -5.03
N HIS A 66 2.85 -5.05 -5.03
CA HIS A 66 3.94 -5.74 -5.72
C HIS A 66 3.43 -7.01 -6.37
N SER A 67 3.86 -7.29 -7.60
CA SER A 67 3.49 -8.53 -8.31
C SER A 67 4.57 -8.93 -9.32
N SER A 68 4.38 -10.06 -9.99
CA SER A 68 5.40 -10.63 -10.86
C SER A 68 5.49 -9.97 -12.24
N SER A 69 4.34 -9.55 -12.78
CA SER A 69 4.23 -8.99 -14.12
C SER A 69 4.31 -7.45 -14.10
N PRO A 70 4.84 -6.79 -15.14
CA PRO A 70 4.94 -5.32 -15.20
C PRO A 70 3.61 -4.60 -14.97
N SER A 71 2.53 -4.97 -15.66
CA SER A 71 1.17 -4.51 -15.34
C SER A 71 0.58 -5.37 -14.21
N GLY A 72 0.28 -6.65 -14.51
CA GLY A 72 -0.04 -7.66 -13.50
C GLY A 72 -1.19 -7.28 -12.56
N ASP A 73 -2.16 -6.50 -13.07
CA ASP A 73 -3.38 -6.04 -12.40
C ASP A 73 -3.19 -5.27 -11.09
N LYS A 74 -1.99 -4.72 -10.88
CA LYS A 74 -1.65 -3.93 -9.69
C LYS A 74 -2.56 -2.72 -9.48
N GLU A 75 -3.07 -2.14 -10.58
CA GLU A 75 -4.03 -1.03 -10.51
C GLU A 75 -5.32 -1.43 -9.78
N GLY A 76 -5.84 -2.64 -10.04
CA GLY A 76 -7.02 -3.15 -9.34
C GLY A 76 -6.81 -3.29 -7.84
N THR A 77 -5.60 -3.71 -7.43
CA THR A 77 -5.22 -3.77 -6.01
C THR A 77 -5.16 -2.37 -5.39
N LEU A 78 -4.50 -1.40 -6.04
CA LEU A 78 -4.39 -0.04 -5.51
C LEU A 78 -5.76 0.68 -5.44
N LEU A 79 -6.61 0.50 -6.46
CA LEU A 79 -7.99 1.02 -6.43
C LEU A 79 -8.78 0.45 -5.26
N TYR A 80 -8.61 -0.84 -4.96
CA TYR A 80 -9.24 -1.48 -3.81
C TYR A 80 -8.75 -0.88 -2.48
N LEU A 81 -7.44 -0.67 -2.33
CA LEU A 81 -6.86 0.00 -1.15
C LEU A 81 -7.38 1.43 -0.98
N ALA A 82 -7.45 2.21 -2.06
CA ALA A 82 -7.98 3.57 -2.04
C ALA A 82 -9.48 3.58 -1.70
N THR A 83 -10.25 2.62 -2.21
CA THR A 83 -11.67 2.45 -1.86
C THR A 83 -11.85 2.13 -0.38
N HIS A 84 -10.99 1.28 0.19
CA HIS A 84 -11.01 1.01 1.63
C HIS A 84 -10.72 2.27 2.46
N ALA A 85 -9.68 3.04 2.10
CA ALA A 85 -9.38 4.31 2.73
C ALA A 85 -10.58 5.28 2.68
N ALA A 86 -11.27 5.34 1.54
CA ALA A 86 -12.48 6.15 1.39
C ALA A 86 -13.62 5.69 2.31
N GLN A 87 -13.84 4.38 2.47
CA GLN A 87 -14.82 3.86 3.43
C GLN A 87 -14.50 4.26 4.89
N GLN A 88 -13.22 4.37 5.22
CA GLN A 88 -12.73 4.81 6.53
C GLN A 88 -12.72 6.34 6.70
N SER A 89 -13.20 7.11 5.73
CA SER A 89 -13.14 8.58 5.72
C SER A 89 -11.71 9.13 5.80
N MET A 90 -10.73 8.43 5.23
CA MET A 90 -9.32 8.85 5.20
C MET A 90 -8.99 9.71 3.97
N ILE A 91 -7.87 10.43 4.04
CA ILE A 91 -7.37 11.26 2.93
C ILE A 91 -6.26 10.53 2.17
N TRP A 92 -6.55 10.13 0.93
CA TRP A 92 -5.60 9.40 0.09
C TRP A 92 -4.55 10.31 -0.54
N VAL A 93 -3.28 10.02 -0.30
CA VAL A 93 -2.13 10.69 -0.93
C VAL A 93 -1.69 9.85 -2.12
N SER A 94 -1.78 10.41 -3.32
CA SER A 94 -1.20 9.82 -4.54
C SER A 94 0.32 9.94 -4.57
N ILE A 95 0.97 9.14 -5.43
CA ILE A 95 2.40 9.30 -5.71
C ILE A 95 2.66 10.70 -6.31
N GLY A 96 3.83 11.28 -5.97
CA GLY A 96 4.25 12.61 -6.46
C GLY A 96 5.26 12.58 -7.60
N ASP A 97 5.91 11.43 -7.83
CA ASP A 97 6.91 11.28 -8.87
C ASP A 97 6.28 10.90 -10.22
N LEU A 98 6.66 11.66 -11.25
CA LEU A 98 6.43 11.28 -12.63
C LEU A 98 7.43 10.17 -13.04
N PRO A 99 7.09 9.31 -14.01
CA PRO A 99 8.03 8.34 -14.57
C PRO A 99 9.33 8.99 -15.04
N SER A 100 10.46 8.53 -14.50
CA SER A 100 11.78 9.11 -14.76
C SER A 100 12.18 9.09 -16.23
N ASN A 101 11.72 8.09 -16.98
CA ASN A 101 11.95 7.97 -18.42
C ASN A 101 11.33 9.14 -19.21
N TYR A 102 10.31 9.84 -18.68
CA TYR A 102 9.77 11.06 -19.30
C TYR A 102 10.78 12.21 -19.33
N PHE A 103 11.80 12.15 -18.48
CA PHE A 103 12.88 13.15 -18.38
C PHE A 103 14.24 12.61 -18.81
N GLY A 104 14.29 11.45 -19.47
CA GLY A 104 15.54 10.82 -19.90
C GLY A 104 16.43 10.34 -18.76
N LYS A 105 15.88 10.13 -17.56
CA LYS A 105 16.59 9.55 -16.41
C LYS A 105 16.47 8.03 -16.42
N ASP A 106 17.50 7.36 -15.92
CA ASP A 106 17.63 5.91 -15.85
C ASP A 106 17.57 5.36 -14.42
N ASP A 107 17.25 6.20 -13.42
CA ASP A 107 17.11 5.82 -12.01
C ASP A 107 15.86 4.97 -11.69
N GLY A 108 15.06 4.61 -12.71
CA GLY A 108 13.92 3.70 -12.61
C GLY A 108 12.72 4.23 -11.82
N VAL A 109 12.71 5.50 -11.40
CA VAL A 109 11.61 6.04 -10.59
C VAL A 109 10.30 6.01 -11.38
N ASN A 110 9.26 5.46 -10.73
CA ASN A 110 7.94 5.23 -11.27
C ASN A 110 7.95 4.59 -12.67
N ARG A 111 8.87 3.64 -12.91
CA ARG A 111 9.02 2.94 -14.21
C ARG A 111 7.77 2.20 -14.65
N LEU A 112 6.88 1.83 -13.73
CA LEU A 112 5.60 1.16 -14.01
C LEU A 112 4.43 2.13 -14.25
N GLY A 113 4.65 3.44 -14.13
CA GLY A 113 3.69 4.46 -14.56
C GLY A 113 2.43 4.56 -13.71
N ALA A 114 2.51 4.26 -12.41
CA ALA A 114 1.37 4.32 -11.50
C ALA A 114 1.24 5.72 -10.87
N PHE A 115 0.00 6.18 -10.67
CA PHE A 115 -0.27 7.49 -10.06
C PHE A 115 -1.09 7.39 -8.76
N ILE A 116 -1.91 6.35 -8.62
CA ILE A 116 -2.74 6.16 -7.43
C ILE A 116 -1.91 5.70 -6.22
N GLY A 117 -0.83 4.95 -6.44
CA GLY A 117 0.05 4.43 -5.41
C GLY A 117 1.27 3.76 -6.03
N VAL A 118 2.17 3.22 -5.20
CA VAL A 118 3.41 2.61 -5.71
C VAL A 118 3.15 1.20 -6.22
N MET A 119 3.66 0.91 -7.40
CA MET A 119 3.71 -0.42 -7.98
C MET A 119 5.17 -0.89 -8.03
N GLY A 120 5.45 -2.05 -7.46
CA GLY A 120 6.71 -2.75 -7.63
C GLY A 120 6.55 -4.03 -8.46
N GLN A 121 7.65 -4.49 -9.04
CA GLN A 121 7.69 -5.76 -9.74
C GLN A 121 9.01 -6.51 -9.53
N SER A 122 8.89 -7.82 -9.30
CA SER A 122 10.03 -8.75 -9.30
C SER A 122 9.70 -9.91 -10.24
N ALA A 123 10.69 -10.40 -10.98
CA ALA A 123 10.49 -11.61 -11.77
C ALA A 123 10.12 -12.79 -10.85
N ILE A 124 9.31 -13.73 -11.34
CA ILE A 124 9.11 -15.00 -10.63
C ILE A 124 10.44 -15.75 -10.60
N ASP A 125 10.84 -16.11 -9.39
CA ASP A 125 11.93 -17.05 -9.14
C ASP A 125 11.39 -18.20 -8.28
N MET A 126 11.34 -19.40 -8.87
CA MET A 126 10.89 -20.62 -8.19
C MET A 126 12.02 -21.33 -7.44
N SER A 127 13.23 -20.75 -7.38
CA SER A 127 14.37 -21.30 -6.65
C SER A 127 14.24 -21.19 -5.13
N GLY A 128 13.22 -20.48 -4.63
CA GLY A 128 13.00 -20.22 -3.21
C GLY A 128 13.85 -19.08 -2.64
N LYS A 129 14.65 -18.41 -3.48
CA LYS A 129 15.36 -17.20 -3.08
C LYS A 129 14.37 -16.05 -2.84
N PRO A 130 14.67 -15.13 -1.90
CA PRO A 130 13.90 -13.90 -1.78
C PRO A 130 13.91 -13.12 -3.11
N PRO A 131 12.79 -12.47 -3.47
CA PRO A 131 12.74 -11.67 -4.68
C PRO A 131 13.72 -10.50 -4.59
N GLU A 132 14.46 -10.25 -5.67
CA GLU A 132 15.22 -9.03 -5.84
C GLU A 132 14.27 -7.88 -6.20
N ILE A 133 14.31 -6.80 -5.43
CA ILE A 133 13.50 -5.61 -5.67
C ILE A 133 14.28 -4.71 -6.63
N GLU A 134 13.61 -4.27 -7.69
CA GLU A 134 14.20 -3.32 -8.63
C GLU A 134 14.52 -1.98 -7.92
N SER A 135 15.71 -1.45 -8.15
CA SER A 135 16.22 -0.26 -7.48
C SER A 135 15.35 0.99 -7.66
N GLY A 136 14.76 1.19 -8.84
CA GLY A 136 13.83 2.27 -9.13
C GLY A 136 12.50 2.11 -8.42
N ASP A 137 11.98 0.89 -8.30
CA ASP A 137 10.78 0.60 -7.50
C ASP A 137 11.02 0.93 -6.01
N ALA A 138 12.18 0.52 -5.48
CA ALA A 138 12.58 0.84 -4.11
C ALA A 138 12.75 2.35 -3.88
N LEU A 139 13.38 3.06 -4.82
CA LEU A 139 13.55 4.51 -4.76
C LEU A 139 12.20 5.24 -4.83
N THR A 140 11.28 4.76 -5.67
CA THR A 140 9.91 5.29 -5.75
C THR A 140 9.17 5.10 -4.43
N ALA A 141 9.28 3.92 -3.82
CA ALA A 141 8.67 3.63 -2.52
C ALA A 141 9.23 4.54 -1.40
N GLN A 142 10.55 4.76 -1.38
CA GLN A 142 11.18 5.67 -0.42
C GLN A 142 10.65 7.11 -0.57
N ARG A 143 10.69 7.67 -1.78
CA ARG A 143 10.22 9.04 -2.05
C ARG A 143 8.72 9.20 -1.77
N TYR A 144 7.94 8.16 -2.02
CA TYR A 144 6.52 8.14 -1.69
C TYR A 144 6.27 8.16 -0.17
N GLY A 145 7.06 7.39 0.60
CA GLY A 145 7.04 7.45 2.06
C GLY A 145 7.38 8.85 2.60
N GLU A 146 8.42 9.48 2.06
CA GLU A 146 8.79 10.87 2.39
C GLU A 146 7.64 11.85 2.08
N ARG A 147 7.00 11.70 0.91
CA ARG A 147 5.83 12.51 0.53
C ARG A 147 4.65 12.33 1.48
N ILE A 148 4.33 11.09 1.87
CA ILE A 148 3.25 10.82 2.82
C ILE A 148 3.54 11.51 4.16
N ALA A 149 4.75 11.35 4.70
CA ALA A 149 5.14 11.99 5.95
C ALA A 149 5.00 13.53 5.89
N ILE A 150 5.42 14.14 4.78
CA ILE A 150 5.24 15.59 4.55
C ILE A 150 3.75 15.96 4.48
N ALA A 151 2.92 15.16 3.80
CA ALA A 151 1.48 15.40 3.70
C ALA A 151 0.81 15.32 5.08
N THR A 152 1.18 14.33 5.90
CA THR A 152 0.71 14.18 7.28
C THR A 152 1.02 15.40 8.13
N GLN A 153 2.25 15.90 8.08
CA GLN A 153 2.65 17.11 8.81
C GLN A 153 1.89 18.38 8.37
N ARG A 154 1.42 18.43 7.11
CA ARG A 154 0.62 19.55 6.59
C ARG A 154 -0.84 19.46 7.03
N TRP A 155 -1.37 18.25 7.18
CA TRP A 155 -2.76 18.00 7.54
C TRP A 155 -3.06 18.31 9.01
N GLN A 156 -2.06 18.15 9.89
CA GLN A 156 -2.18 18.42 11.34
C GLN A 156 -2.06 19.91 11.72
N LYS A 157 -1.77 20.81 10.78
CA LYS A 157 -1.64 22.26 11.03
C LYS A 157 -2.93 23.00 10.72
#